data_AF-A0A8S0VKS9-F1
#
_entry.id   AF-A0A8S0VKS9-F1
#
_cell.length_a   1.000
_cell.length_b   1.000
_cell.length_c   1.000
_cell.angle_alpha   90.00
_cell.angle_beta   90.00
_cell.angle_gamma   90.00
#
_symmetry.space_group_name_H-M   'P 1'
#
loop_
_entity.id
_entity.type
_entity.pdbx_description
1 polymer ?
#
loop_
_entity_poly.entity_id
_entity_poly.type
_entity_poly.pdbx_seq_one_letter_code
_entity_poly.pdbx_strand_id
1 'polypeptide(L)'
;MGVSGTLEYLSELMSSGHKSKKRKQFQTVYLKVRMDCDGCELKVKKALSSLSGVKSVEINRKQQKVTVTGYVEQSKVLKKAKSTGKKAEIWPYVPYNLVAQPYAIQAYDKKAPPGFVRKVDNSTTGNGPRFEDPYITMFSDDNPNACSIM
;
A
#
# COMPACT_ATOMS: atom_id res chain seq x y z
N MET A 1 21.23 58.66 23.31
CA MET A 1 20.19 58.13 22.38
C MET A 1 20.64 56.75 21.92
N GLY A 2 20.27 55.70 22.66
CA GLY A 2 20.75 54.33 22.42
C GLY A 2 19.67 53.46 21.79
N VAL A 3 19.97 52.83 20.67
CA VAL A 3 19.14 51.85 19.94
C VAL A 3 19.22 50.48 20.66
N SER A 4 18.74 50.38 21.91
CA SER A 4 18.76 49.11 22.66
C SER A 4 17.48 48.29 22.57
N GLY A 5 16.38 48.85 22.05
CA GLY A 5 15.07 48.19 22.08
C GLY A 5 14.73 47.30 20.88
N THR A 6 15.41 47.44 19.73
CA THR A 6 15.00 46.74 18.50
C THR A 6 15.53 45.31 18.41
N LEU A 7 16.63 44.98 19.08
CA LEU A 7 17.18 43.63 19.08
C LEU A 7 16.41 42.66 19.99
N GLU A 8 15.92 43.12 21.14
CA GLU A 8 15.05 42.34 22.03
C GLU A 8 13.73 41.99 21.34
N TYR A 9 13.10 42.98 20.68
CA TYR A 9 11.85 42.81 19.94
C TYR A 9 11.95 41.80 18.78
N LEU A 10 13.10 41.78 18.07
CA LEU A 10 13.35 40.80 17.00
C LEU A 10 13.61 39.38 17.56
N SER A 11 14.16 39.26 18.77
CA SER A 11 14.38 37.98 19.46
C SER A 11 13.07 37.32 19.90
N GLU A 12 12.09 38.12 20.36
CA GLU A 12 10.76 37.63 20.74
C GLU A 12 9.93 37.19 19.52
N LEU A 13 10.07 37.89 18.39
CA LEU A 13 9.38 37.53 17.14
C LEU A 13 9.87 36.19 16.58
N MET A 14 11.16 35.87 16.74
CA MET A 14 11.77 34.62 16.28
C MET A 14 11.56 33.42 17.22
N SER A 15 11.15 33.66 18.48
CA SER A 15 10.96 32.62 19.49
C SER A 15 9.57 31.95 19.45
N SER A 16 8.58 32.58 18.80
CA SER A 16 7.19 32.08 18.72
C SER A 16 6.94 31.09 17.57
N GLY A 17 7.96 30.31 17.20
CA GLY A 17 7.85 29.20 16.26
C GLY A 17 7.14 27.99 16.87
N HIS A 18 5.86 28.12 17.23
CA HIS A 18 5.03 27.00 17.67
C HIS A 18 4.87 26.01 16.51
N LYS A 19 5.78 25.03 16.42
CA LYS A 19 5.58 23.83 15.62
C LYS A 19 4.36 23.10 16.17
N SER A 20 3.22 23.34 15.55
CA SER A 20 1.99 22.62 15.82
C SER A 20 2.26 21.12 15.67
N LYS A 21 2.26 20.41 16.81
CA LYS A 21 2.39 18.95 16.85
C LYS A 21 1.14 18.37 16.20
N LYS A 22 1.18 18.13 14.89
CA LYS A 22 0.14 17.36 14.20
C LYS A 22 0.00 16.01 14.91
N ARG A 23 -1.21 15.72 15.40
CA ARG A 23 -1.53 14.43 16.01
C ARG A 23 -1.38 13.36 14.92
N LYS A 24 -0.55 12.35 15.16
CA LYS A 24 -0.36 11.25 14.22
C LYS A 24 -1.63 10.42 14.15
N GLN A 25 -1.98 9.96 12.95
CA GLN A 25 -3.12 9.07 12.77
C GLN A 25 -2.79 7.67 13.29
N PHE A 26 -3.82 6.93 13.71
CA PHE A 26 -3.68 5.52 14.04
C PHE A 26 -3.59 4.73 12.73
N GLN A 27 -2.46 4.08 12.48
CA GLN A 27 -2.19 3.38 11.22
C GLN A 27 -1.71 1.95 11.49
N THR A 28 -2.10 1.04 10.60
CA THR A 28 -1.52 -0.30 10.47
C THR A 28 -0.57 -0.31 9.29
N VAL A 29 0.71 -0.53 9.56
CA VAL A 29 1.77 -0.54 8.55
C VAL A 29 2.24 -1.97 8.34
N TYR A 30 2.26 -2.39 7.08
CA TYR A 30 2.78 -3.69 6.67
C TYR A 30 4.17 -3.54 6.05
N LEU A 31 5.13 -4.33 6.51
CA LEU A 31 6.51 -4.32 6.04
C LEU A 31 6.92 -5.72 5.61
N LYS A 32 7.74 -5.79 4.57
CA LYS A 32 8.47 -6.97 4.15
C LYS A 32 9.89 -6.87 4.70
N VAL A 33 10.29 -7.80 5.56
CA VAL A 33 11.62 -7.80 6.19
C VAL A 33 12.24 -9.18 6.06
N ARG A 34 13.43 -9.26 5.44
CA ARG A 34 14.20 -10.51 5.36
C ARG A 34 14.62 -10.95 6.77
N MET A 35 14.12 -12.10 7.21
CA MET A 35 14.43 -12.72 8.50
C MET A 35 14.68 -14.20 8.29
N ASP A 36 15.86 -14.66 8.75
CA ASP A 36 16.32 -16.04 8.53
C ASP A 36 16.37 -16.83 9.85
N CYS A 37 16.44 -16.14 10.98
CA CYS A 37 16.74 -16.70 12.30
C CYS A 37 15.84 -16.15 13.41
N ASP A 38 15.67 -16.87 14.52
CA ASP A 38 14.85 -16.40 15.67
C ASP A 38 15.47 -15.16 16.34
N GLY A 39 16.80 -15.08 16.38
CA GLY A 39 17.49 -13.87 16.85
C GLY A 39 17.21 -12.64 15.96
N CYS A 40 16.93 -12.85 14.67
CA CYS A 40 16.61 -11.81 13.71
C CYS A 40 15.20 -11.26 14.00
N GLU A 41 14.25 -12.15 14.27
CA GLU A 41 12.89 -11.81 14.68
C GLU A 41 12.89 -11.00 15.98
N LEU A 42 13.60 -11.47 17.01
CA LEU A 42 13.69 -10.77 18.30
C LEU A 42 14.31 -9.38 18.17
N LYS A 43 15.37 -9.23 17.37
CA LYS A 43 15.99 -7.92 17.09
C LYS A 43 15.01 -6.96 16.41
N VAL A 44 14.29 -7.43 15.39
CA VAL A 44 13.31 -6.60 14.67
C VAL A 44 12.15 -6.23 15.60
N LYS A 45 11.61 -7.19 16.36
CA LYS A 45 10.55 -6.96 17.35
C LYS A 45 10.96 -5.88 18.35
N LYS A 46 12.13 -6.03 18.97
CA LYS A 46 12.66 -5.07 19.96
C LYS A 46 12.88 -3.68 19.34
N ALA A 47 13.43 -3.61 18.13
CA ALA A 47 13.66 -2.34 17.44
C ALA A 47 12.35 -1.61 17.12
N LEU A 48 11.31 -2.33 16.70
CA LEU A 48 10.01 -1.74 16.36
C LEU A 48 9.19 -1.39 17.60
N SER A 49 9.20 -2.23 18.64
CA SER A 49 8.54 -1.94 19.91
C SER A 49 9.16 -0.74 20.65
N SER A 50 10.45 -0.44 20.42
CA SER A 50 11.12 0.74 20.99
C SER A 50 10.69 2.08 20.36
N LEU A 51 9.92 2.05 19.26
CA LEU A 51 9.46 3.29 18.60
C LEU A 51 8.32 3.94 19.37
N SER A 52 8.41 5.26 19.54
CA SER A 52 7.35 6.06 20.16
C SER A 52 6.03 5.97 19.37
N GLY A 53 4.96 5.52 20.03
CA GLY A 53 3.61 5.47 19.47
C GLY A 53 3.19 4.12 18.89
N VAL A 54 4.05 3.10 18.94
CA VAL A 54 3.69 1.72 18.57
C VAL A 54 2.84 1.09 19.68
N LYS A 55 1.73 0.45 19.31
CA LYS A 55 0.84 -0.27 20.23
C LYS A 55 1.12 -1.76 20.21
N SER A 56 1.15 -2.36 19.02
CA SER A 56 1.44 -3.79 18.85
C SER A 56 2.33 -4.05 17.63
N VAL A 57 3.15 -5.09 17.72
CA VAL A 57 4.02 -5.57 16.64
C VAL A 57 3.80 -7.07 16.50
N GLU A 58 3.33 -7.49 15.33
CA GLU A 58 3.15 -8.89 14.96
C GLU A 58 4.12 -9.26 13.85
N ILE A 59 4.75 -10.43 13.97
CA ILE A 59 5.76 -10.89 13.02
C ILE A 59 5.35 -12.27 12.51
N ASN A 60 5.30 -12.41 11.19
CA ASN A 60 5.05 -13.66 10.50
C ASN A 60 6.33 -14.09 9.76
N ARG A 61 7.14 -14.95 10.39
CA ARG A 61 8.41 -15.43 9.82
C ARG A 61 8.23 -16.14 8.47
N LYS A 62 7.18 -16.96 8.33
CA LYS A 62 6.87 -17.71 7.09
C LYS A 62 6.68 -16.79 5.87
N GLN A 63 6.03 -15.65 6.08
CA GLN A 63 5.75 -14.67 5.02
C GLN A 63 6.78 -13.54 4.98
N GLN A 64 7.75 -13.52 5.90
CA GLN A 64 8.67 -12.40 6.08
C GLN A 64 7.94 -11.05 6.23
N LYS A 65 6.75 -11.10 6.86
CA LYS A 65 5.82 -9.98 6.99
C LYS A 65 5.81 -9.48 8.43
N VAL A 66 5.91 -8.17 8.60
CA VAL A 66 5.80 -7.50 9.89
C VAL A 66 4.61 -6.55 9.84
N THR A 67 3.71 -6.68 10.81
CA THR A 67 2.55 -5.82 10.99
C THR A 67 2.79 -4.94 12.21
N VAL A 68 2.79 -3.62 12.01
CA VAL A 68 2.95 -2.64 13.09
C VAL A 68 1.66 -1.85 13.20
N THR A 69 1.06 -1.80 14.40
CA THR A 69 -0.13 -1.00 14.67
C THR A 69 0.20 0.09 15.68
N GLY A 70 -0.25 1.32 15.43
CA GLY A 70 -0.06 2.42 16.39
C GLY A 70 -0.21 3.81 15.78
N TYR A 71 0.10 4.82 16.58
CA TYR A 71 0.15 6.22 16.18
C TYR A 71 1.52 6.54 15.57
N VAL A 72 1.81 5.93 14.43
CA VAL A 72 3.13 5.98 13.77
C VAL A 72 3.03 6.28 12.29
N GLU A 73 4.06 6.95 11.78
CA GLU A 73 4.22 7.27 10.36
C GLU A 73 4.96 6.13 9.67
N GLN A 74 4.44 5.65 8.53
CA GLN A 74 5.05 4.58 7.73
C GLN A 74 6.54 4.83 7.42
N SER A 75 6.91 6.06 7.05
CA SER A 75 8.31 6.45 6.77
C SER A 75 9.25 6.28 7.96
N LYS A 76 8.77 6.53 9.18
CA LYS A 76 9.58 6.37 10.41
C LYS A 76 9.79 4.89 10.74
N VAL A 77 8.74 4.10 10.58
CA VAL A 77 8.79 2.65 10.80
C VAL A 77 9.75 2.00 9.81
N LEU A 78 9.69 2.37 8.52
CA LEU A 78 10.62 1.87 7.49
C LEU A 78 12.08 2.21 7.81
N LYS A 79 12.37 3.46 8.20
CA LYS A 79 13.72 3.89 8.60
C LYS A 79 14.24 3.07 9.78
N LYS A 80 13.39 2.82 10.77
CA LYS A 80 13.78 2.02 11.93
C LYS A 80 14.00 0.55 11.58
N ALA A 81 13.15 -0.03 10.72
CA ALA A 81 13.35 -1.40 10.25
C ALA A 81 14.69 -1.55 9.50
N LYS A 82 15.05 -0.57 8.66
CA LYS A 82 16.36 -0.52 7.99
C LYS A 82 17.53 -0.36 8.95
N SER A 83 17.35 0.36 10.06
CA SER A 83 18.40 0.52 11.09
C SER A 83 18.80 -0.78 11.79
N THR A 84 17.98 -1.83 11.70
CA THR A 84 18.30 -3.17 12.21
C THR A 84 19.31 -3.92 11.32
N GLY A 85 19.72 -3.34 10.19
CA GLY A 85 20.66 -3.94 9.23
C GLY A 85 20.02 -5.00 8.32
N LYS A 86 18.69 -5.07 8.29
CA LYS A 86 17.93 -6.00 7.44
C LYS A 86 17.32 -5.25 6.26
N LYS A 87 17.23 -5.93 5.10
CA LYS A 87 16.51 -5.42 3.94
C LYS A 87 15.02 -5.34 4.31
N ALA A 88 14.51 -4.11 4.36
CA ALA A 88 13.14 -3.80 4.73
C ALA A 88 12.50 -2.94 3.64
N GLU A 89 11.37 -3.41 3.15
CA GLU A 89 10.53 -2.77 2.15
C GLU A 89 9.11 -2.64 2.69
N ILE A 90 8.34 -1.72 2.14
CA ILE A 90 6.91 -1.68 2.42
C ILE A 90 6.25 -2.87 1.74
N TRP A 91 5.39 -3.55 2.50
CA TRP A 91 4.68 -4.69 1.92
C TRP A 91 3.84 -4.18 0.75
N PRO A 92 3.97 -4.78 -0.45
CA PRO A 92 3.18 -4.34 -1.58
C PRO A 92 1.71 -4.50 -1.22
N TYR A 93 0.98 -3.40 -1.25
CA TYR A 93 -0.47 -3.47 -1.24
C TYR A 93 -0.84 -4.17 -2.53
N VAL A 94 -1.38 -5.40 -2.43
CA VAL A 94 -1.98 -6.04 -3.59
C VAL A 94 -3.21 -5.17 -3.88
N PRO A 95 -3.22 -4.39 -4.99
CA PRO A 95 -4.47 -3.77 -5.37
C PRO A 95 -5.44 -4.93 -5.54
N TYR A 96 -6.58 -4.89 -4.85
CA TYR A 96 -7.69 -5.70 -5.30
C TYR A 96 -7.87 -5.31 -6.75
N ASN A 97 -7.59 -6.25 -7.66
CA ASN A 97 -8.04 -6.12 -9.03
C ASN A 97 -9.55 -5.98 -8.88
N LEU A 98 -10.04 -4.74 -8.91
CA LEU A 98 -11.45 -4.48 -9.09
C LEU A 98 -11.73 -5.23 -10.37
N VAL A 99 -12.43 -6.37 -10.29
CA VAL A 99 -12.89 -7.09 -11.46
C VAL A 99 -13.56 -6.02 -12.29
N ALA A 100 -12.96 -5.64 -13.42
CA ALA A 100 -13.31 -4.41 -14.12
C ALA A 100 -14.75 -4.46 -14.67
N GLN A 101 -15.40 -5.62 -14.58
CA GLN A 101 -16.69 -5.90 -15.14
C GLN A 101 -17.48 -6.85 -14.20
N PRO A 102 -18.03 -6.39 -13.06
CA PRO A 102 -18.93 -7.23 -12.28
C PRO A 102 -20.30 -7.43 -12.97
N TYR A 103 -20.61 -6.63 -13.98
CA TYR A 103 -21.85 -6.72 -14.77
C TYR A 103 -21.69 -5.95 -16.09
N ALA A 104 -21.58 -6.65 -17.21
CA ALA A 104 -21.72 -6.01 -18.52
C ALA A 104 -23.20 -5.67 -18.71
N ILE A 105 -23.54 -4.37 -18.63
CA ILE A 105 -24.91 -3.81 -18.59
C ILE A 105 -25.79 -4.25 -19.78
N GLN A 106 -25.21 -4.87 -20.81
CA GLN A 106 -25.91 -5.31 -22.02
C GLN A 106 -25.79 -6.82 -22.33
N ALA A 107 -25.05 -7.58 -21.52
CA ALA A 107 -24.84 -9.02 -21.76
C ALA A 107 -26.06 -9.87 -21.36
N TYR A 108 -26.84 -9.43 -20.37
CA TYR A 108 -27.99 -10.15 -19.83
C TYR A 108 -29.31 -9.46 -20.21
N ASP A 109 -30.12 -10.14 -21.04
CA ASP A 109 -31.50 -9.72 -21.32
C ASP A 109 -32.45 -10.27 -20.24
N LYS A 110 -33.26 -9.40 -19.64
CA LYS A 110 -34.26 -9.78 -18.62
C LYS A 110 -35.32 -10.75 -19.15
N LYS A 111 -35.45 -10.87 -20.48
CA LYS A 111 -36.41 -11.77 -21.15
C LYS A 111 -35.82 -13.12 -21.55
N ALA A 112 -34.51 -13.31 -21.38
CA ALA A 112 -33.87 -14.57 -21.74
C ALA A 112 -34.07 -15.65 -20.66
N PRO A 113 -34.24 -16.93 -21.04
CA PRO A 113 -34.28 -18.02 -20.07
C PRO A 113 -32.96 -18.08 -19.27
N PRO A 114 -33.00 -18.54 -18.01
CA PRO A 114 -31.81 -18.62 -17.16
C PRO A 114 -30.72 -19.46 -17.85
N GLY A 115 -29.55 -18.85 -18.07
CA GLY A 115 -28.40 -19.48 -18.73
C GLY A 115 -28.07 -18.96 -20.13
N PHE A 116 -28.90 -18.10 -20.73
CA PHE A 116 -28.61 -17.52 -22.04
C PHE A 116 -27.97 -16.12 -21.93
N VAL A 117 -26.71 -15.99 -22.36
CA VAL A 117 -25.96 -14.73 -22.40
C VAL A 117 -25.76 -14.34 -23.87
N ARG A 118 -26.08 -13.09 -24.26
CA ARG A 118 -25.85 -12.64 -25.63
C ARG A 118 -24.34 -12.54 -25.88
N LYS A 119 -23.86 -12.97 -27.06
CA LYS A 119 -22.55 -12.54 -27.57
C LYS A 119 -22.62 -11.04 -27.80
N VAL A 120 -22.02 -10.26 -26.91
CA VAL A 120 -21.81 -8.83 -27.11
C VAL A 120 -20.38 -8.63 -27.55
N ASP A 121 -20.19 -8.05 -28.73
CA ASP A 121 -18.86 -7.59 -29.15
C ASP A 121 -18.46 -6.46 -28.21
N ASN A 122 -17.36 -6.64 -27.49
CA ASN A 122 -16.87 -5.71 -26.47
C ASN A 122 -16.31 -4.44 -27.15
N SER A 123 -17.19 -3.67 -27.79
CA SER A 123 -16.86 -2.56 -28.70
C SER A 123 -17.18 -1.17 -28.12
N THR A 124 -17.42 -1.06 -26.82
CA THR A 124 -17.52 0.25 -26.17
C THR A 124 -16.16 0.65 -25.60
N THR A 125 -15.42 1.39 -26.42
CA THR A 125 -14.36 2.32 -26.00
C THR A 125 -14.81 3.13 -24.78
N GLY A 126 -14.33 2.73 -23.59
CA GLY A 126 -14.24 3.59 -22.42
C GLY A 126 -12.76 3.76 -22.12
N ASN A 127 -12.30 5.01 -22.05
CA ASN A 127 -10.92 5.40 -21.72
C ASN A 127 -10.51 4.88 -20.32
N GLY A 128 -10.11 3.62 -20.23
CA GLY A 128 -9.48 3.01 -19.07
C GLY A 128 -8.25 2.22 -19.52
N PRO A 129 -7.16 2.17 -18.72
CA PRO A 129 -5.99 1.41 -19.09
C PRO A 129 -6.42 -0.06 -19.24
N ARG A 130 -6.37 -0.56 -20.47
CA ARG A 130 -6.50 -1.99 -20.76
C ARG A 130 -5.30 -2.67 -20.11
N PHE A 131 -5.49 -3.19 -18.91
CA PHE A 131 -4.62 -4.23 -18.41
C PHE A 131 -5.03 -5.49 -19.16
N GLU A 132 -4.41 -5.70 -20.32
CA GLU A 132 -4.50 -6.96 -21.06
C GLU A 132 -3.92 -8.04 -20.14
N ASP A 133 -4.79 -8.76 -19.42
CA ASP A 133 -4.37 -9.97 -18.74
C ASP A 133 -3.97 -10.97 -19.84
N PRO A 134 -2.68 -11.36 -19.95
CA PRO A 134 -2.20 -12.21 -21.05
C PRO A 134 -2.92 -13.57 -21.10
N TYR A 135 -3.56 -13.96 -20.00
CA TYR A 135 -4.36 -15.18 -19.88
C TYR A 135 -5.73 -15.13 -20.57
N ILE A 136 -6.34 -13.94 -20.75
CA ILE A 136 -7.64 -13.82 -21.44
C ILE A 136 -7.50 -14.12 -22.94
N THR A 137 -6.39 -13.72 -23.53
CA THR A 137 -6.13 -13.87 -24.97
C THR A 137 -5.64 -15.27 -25.38
N MET A 138 -5.29 -16.13 -24.40
CA MET A 138 -4.83 -17.50 -24.65
C MET A 138 -5.94 -18.48 -25.06
N PHE A 139 -7.20 -18.12 -24.87
CA PHE A 139 -8.35 -18.96 -25.25
C PHE A 139 -9.25 -18.28 -26.30
N SER A 140 -8.76 -17.21 -26.94
CA SER A 140 -9.51 -16.53 -27.99
C SER A 140 -9.49 -17.34 -29.28
N ASP A 141 -10.63 -17.92 -29.63
CA ASP A 141 -10.87 -18.70 -30.86
C ASP A 141 -10.61 -17.88 -32.15
N ASP A 142 -10.79 -16.55 -32.08
CA ASP A 142 -10.52 -15.62 -33.18
C ASP A 142 -9.04 -15.31 -33.43
N ASN A 143 -8.14 -15.62 -32.50
CA ASN A 143 -6.71 -15.40 -32.70
C ASN A 143 -6.03 -16.72 -33.11
N PRO A 144 -5.62 -16.89 -34.39
CA PRO A 144 -4.99 -18.13 -34.85
C PRO A 144 -3.65 -18.42 -34.14
N ASN A 145 -3.07 -17.44 -33.44
CA ASN A 145 -1.85 -17.59 -32.65
C ASN A 145 -2.12 -17.86 -31.15
N ALA A 146 -3.37 -17.90 -30.69
CA ALA A 146 -3.72 -18.10 -29.27
C ALA A 146 -3.77 -19.56 -28.83
N CYS A 147 -3.91 -20.52 -29.75
CA CYS A 147 -3.88 -21.96 -29.45
C CYS A 147 -2.45 -22.44 -29.16
N SER A 148 -1.88 -22.06 -28.02
CA SER A 148 -0.54 -22.49 -27.60
C SER A 148 -0.51 -23.39 -26.36
N ILE A 149 -1.67 -23.82 -25.85
CA ILE A 149 -1.77 -24.71 -24.68
C ILE A 149 -2.61 -25.93 -25.08
N MET A 150 -1.92 -27.06 -25.31
CA MET A 150 -2.49 -28.43 -25.31
C MET A 150 -2.25 -29.07 -23.96
#